data_AF-A0A9W9X8U6-F1
#
_entry.id   AF-A0A9W9X8U6-F1
#
_cell.length_a   1.000
_cell.length_b   1.000
_cell.length_c   1.000
_cell.angle_alpha   90.00
_cell.angle_beta   90.00
_cell.angle_gamma   90.00
#
_symmetry.space_group_name_H-M   'P 1'
#
loop_
_entity.id
_entity.type
_entity.pdbx_description
1 polymer ?
#
loop_
_entity_poly.entity_id
_entity_poly.type
_entity_poly.pdbx_seq_one_letter_code
_entity_poly.pdbx_strand_id
1 'polypeptide(L)'
;MSSSSGSDSRLDNDPGDQSFSEDNYDQCVAAMEEKRVPENLDTIWHRRATIRGLRTSLEFTLSSPVTELCSGDDIRVPEVSRARNARLIMSNIIPNLDNTAVQPYCIWHPDFADVNTYCELARRYPLMRYQVGRVCAAAGARSSFSLTLLLPKEPEGVRKERKSQIIMSAPQRFTIMNDDTRSIDLKPHLHS
;
A
#
# COMPACT_ATOMS: atom_id res chain seq x y z
N MET A 1 -26.50 26.61 -48.20
CA MET A 1 -25.53 25.67 -48.82
C MET A 1 -24.30 26.50 -49.12
N SER A 2 -23.34 26.53 -48.19
CA SER A 2 -22.07 25.75 -48.25
C SER A 2 -21.04 26.51 -49.11
N SER A 3 -19.81 26.84 -48.71
CA SER A 3 -18.97 26.48 -47.57
C SER A 3 -17.86 27.53 -47.45
N SER A 4 -17.48 27.93 -46.22
CA SER A 4 -16.26 28.70 -45.98
C SER A 4 -15.16 27.74 -45.53
N SER A 5 -14.05 27.75 -46.24
CA SER A 5 -12.83 26.98 -45.97
C SER A 5 -12.08 27.60 -44.78
N GLY A 6 -12.20 26.97 -43.61
CA GLY A 6 -11.34 27.23 -42.46
C GLY A 6 -10.41 26.04 -42.26
N SER A 7 -9.19 26.14 -42.78
CA SER A 7 -8.08 25.26 -42.42
C SER A 7 -7.56 25.69 -41.04
N ASP A 8 -8.06 25.05 -39.98
CA ASP A 8 -7.54 25.19 -38.61
C ASP A 8 -6.65 23.97 -38.33
N SER A 9 -5.38 24.07 -38.70
CA SER A 9 -4.35 23.10 -38.30
C SER A 9 -3.94 23.38 -36.86
N ARG A 10 -4.75 22.93 -35.91
CA ARG A 10 -4.30 22.67 -34.54
C ARG A 10 -4.12 21.17 -34.40
N LEU A 11 -2.88 20.71 -34.62
CA LEU A 11 -2.44 19.44 -34.08
C LEU A 11 -2.33 19.66 -32.57
N ASP A 12 -3.39 19.30 -31.87
CA ASP A 12 -3.39 19.13 -30.43
C ASP A 12 -2.34 18.06 -30.10
N ASN A 13 -1.27 18.49 -29.43
CA ASN A 13 -0.32 17.59 -28.79
C ASN A 13 -1.06 16.88 -27.65
N ASP A 14 -1.55 15.67 -27.92
CA ASP A 14 -1.98 14.72 -26.90
C ASP A 14 -0.75 14.25 -26.10
N PRO A 15 -0.67 14.49 -24.78
CA PRO A 15 0.47 14.06 -23.97
C PRO A 15 0.41 12.55 -23.64
N GLY A 16 -0.32 11.77 -24.43
CA GLY A 16 -0.81 10.44 -24.07
C GLY A 16 -0.13 9.23 -24.71
N ASP A 17 0.90 9.38 -25.55
CA ASP A 17 1.55 8.22 -26.18
C ASP A 17 3.07 8.28 -26.10
N GLN A 18 3.61 7.99 -24.91
CA GLN A 18 4.99 7.51 -24.80
C GLN A 18 4.98 6.04 -25.21
N SER A 19 5.41 5.76 -26.44
CA SER A 19 5.62 4.39 -26.93
C SER A 19 6.36 3.56 -25.88
N PHE A 20 5.72 2.51 -25.36
CA PHE A 20 6.36 1.55 -24.48
C PHE A 20 7.51 0.89 -25.24
N SER A 21 8.77 1.22 -24.93
CA SER A 21 9.90 0.50 -25.50
C SER A 21 9.92 -0.94 -24.98
N GLU A 22 10.47 -1.85 -25.79
CA GLU A 22 10.71 -3.25 -25.39
C GLU A 22 11.56 -3.31 -24.11
N ASP A 23 12.56 -2.43 -23.99
CA ASP A 23 13.39 -2.29 -22.79
C ASP A 23 12.59 -1.92 -21.51
N ASN A 24 11.58 -1.06 -21.63
CA ASN A 24 10.72 -0.69 -20.50
C ASN A 24 9.82 -1.86 -20.08
N TYR A 25 9.35 -2.64 -21.06
CA TYR A 25 8.57 -3.85 -20.80
C TYR A 25 9.42 -4.90 -20.08
N ASP A 26 10.63 -5.16 -20.57
CA ASP A 26 11.54 -6.15 -19.99
C ASP A 26 11.96 -5.77 -18.56
N GLN A 27 12.17 -4.48 -18.29
CA GLN A 27 12.40 -3.99 -16.93
C GLN A 27 11.19 -4.23 -16.02
N CYS A 28 9.97 -4.00 -16.50
CA CYS A 28 8.76 -4.32 -15.74
C CYS A 28 8.66 -5.82 -15.44
N VAL A 29 8.91 -6.67 -16.44
CA VAL A 29 8.88 -8.13 -16.27
C VAL A 29 9.92 -8.58 -15.25
N ALA A 30 11.16 -8.11 -15.37
CA ALA A 30 12.22 -8.44 -14.43
C ALA A 30 11.90 -8.02 -12.98
N ALA A 31 11.21 -6.89 -12.79
CA ALA A 31 10.79 -6.44 -11.48
C ALA A 31 9.63 -7.29 -10.90
N MET A 32 8.66 -7.67 -11.74
CA MET A 32 7.56 -8.55 -11.34
C MET A 32 8.04 -9.96 -11.00
N GLU A 33 9.07 -10.44 -11.71
CA GLU A 33 9.73 -11.72 -11.45
C GLU A 33 10.82 -11.62 -10.36
N GLU A 34 10.92 -10.48 -9.67
CA GLU A 34 11.79 -10.28 -8.50
C GLU A 34 13.29 -10.41 -8.82
N LYS A 35 13.67 -10.26 -10.09
CA LYS A 35 15.05 -10.40 -10.58
C LYS A 35 15.84 -9.10 -10.48
N ARG A 36 15.20 -7.96 -10.73
CA ARG A 36 15.90 -6.65 -10.81
C ARG A 36 14.95 -5.48 -10.57
N VAL A 37 15.46 -4.41 -9.95
CA VAL A 37 14.76 -3.11 -9.87
C VAL A 37 14.97 -2.35 -11.18
N PRO A 38 13.93 -1.72 -11.78
CA PRO A 38 14.08 -0.88 -12.98
C PRO A 38 15.08 0.26 -12.76
N GLU A 39 15.75 0.69 -13.84
CA GLU A 39 16.82 1.70 -13.78
C GLU A 39 16.31 3.08 -13.38
N ASN A 40 15.06 3.39 -13.74
CA ASN A 40 14.34 4.55 -13.25
C ASN A 40 12.96 4.13 -12.75
N LEU A 41 12.45 4.90 -11.79
CA LEU A 41 11.10 4.73 -11.26
C LEU A 41 10.25 5.96 -11.60
N ASP A 42 10.50 6.62 -12.73
CA ASP A 42 9.72 7.80 -13.12
C ASP A 42 8.35 7.41 -13.68
N THR A 43 8.28 6.23 -14.31
CA THR A 43 7.04 5.71 -14.88
C THR A 43 6.18 5.01 -13.83
N ILE A 44 4.85 5.13 -13.98
CA ILE A 44 3.89 4.43 -13.12
C ILE A 44 4.02 2.90 -13.23
N TRP A 45 4.47 2.40 -14.38
CA TRP A 45 4.59 0.97 -14.65
C TRP A 45 5.80 0.36 -13.95
N HIS A 46 6.96 1.01 -14.00
CA HIS A 46 8.14 0.58 -13.24
C HIS A 46 7.85 0.53 -11.74
N ARG A 47 7.16 1.55 -11.22
CA ARG A 47 6.73 1.58 -9.81
C ARG A 47 5.81 0.42 -9.46
N ARG A 48 4.76 0.18 -10.24
CA ARG A 48 3.80 -0.91 -10.01
C ARG A 48 4.43 -2.29 -10.11
N ALA A 49 5.27 -2.51 -11.13
CA ALA A 49 6.01 -3.75 -11.30
C ALA A 49 6.92 -4.04 -10.10
N THR A 50 7.65 -3.01 -9.62
CA THR A 50 8.49 -3.10 -8.43
C THR A 50 7.67 -3.38 -7.17
N ILE A 51 6.56 -2.67 -6.95
CA ILE A 51 5.65 -2.89 -5.83
C ILE A 51 5.13 -4.32 -5.83
N ARG A 52 4.75 -4.85 -7.00
CA ARG A 52 4.29 -6.24 -7.16
C ARG A 52 5.34 -7.23 -6.68
N GLY A 53 6.57 -7.15 -7.18
CA GLY A 53 7.66 -8.05 -6.79
C GLY A 53 8.02 -7.93 -5.30
N LEU A 54 8.02 -6.71 -4.75
CA LEU A 54 8.27 -6.51 -3.32
C LEU A 54 7.24 -7.21 -2.43
N ARG A 55 5.96 -7.20 -2.81
CA ARG A 55 4.92 -7.84 -1.99
C ARG A 55 5.04 -9.37 -1.95
N THR A 56 5.61 -9.98 -2.99
CA THR A 56 5.66 -11.42 -3.15
C THR A 56 6.95 -12.05 -2.63
N SER A 57 8.08 -11.32 -2.62
CA SER A 57 9.36 -11.86 -2.16
C SER A 57 10.05 -11.05 -1.09
N LEU A 58 10.35 -11.73 0.02
CA LEU A 58 11.17 -11.21 1.09
C LEU A 58 12.64 -11.06 0.66
N GLU A 59 13.17 -12.00 -0.13
CA GLU A 59 14.55 -11.96 -0.61
C GLU A 59 14.79 -10.71 -1.46
N PHE A 60 13.88 -10.43 -2.40
CA PHE A 60 13.94 -9.23 -3.21
C PHE A 60 13.80 -7.95 -2.37
N THR A 61 12.91 -7.95 -1.38
CA THR A 61 12.71 -6.85 -0.41
C THR A 61 13.97 -6.53 0.39
N LEU A 62 14.80 -7.54 0.69
CA LEU A 62 16.04 -7.41 1.44
C LEU A 62 17.26 -7.14 0.56
N SER A 63 17.13 -7.24 -0.76
CA SER A 63 18.24 -7.01 -1.70
C SER A 63 18.86 -5.61 -1.53
N SER A 64 20.17 -5.49 -1.79
CA SER A 64 20.88 -4.22 -1.69
C SER A 64 20.25 -3.11 -2.53
N PRO A 65 19.85 -3.33 -3.82
CA PRO A 65 19.23 -2.29 -4.63
C PRO A 65 17.96 -1.72 -4.01
N VAL A 66 17.10 -2.59 -3.45
CA VAL A 66 15.84 -2.16 -2.80
C VAL A 66 16.12 -1.45 -1.48
N THR A 67 17.07 -1.95 -0.69
CA THR A 67 17.43 -1.34 0.58
C THR A 67 18.04 0.04 0.37
N GLU A 68 18.95 0.21 -0.58
CA GLU A 68 19.53 1.50 -0.96
C GLU A 68 18.47 2.47 -1.47
N LEU A 69 17.59 2.01 -2.37
CA LEU A 69 16.48 2.82 -2.90
C LEU A 69 15.55 3.34 -1.79
N CYS A 70 15.35 2.56 -0.74
CA CYS A 70 14.48 2.92 0.39
C CYS A 70 15.24 3.58 1.55
N SER A 71 16.57 3.71 1.46
CA SER A 71 17.41 4.30 2.50
C SER A 71 17.77 5.72 2.11
N GLY A 72 17.35 6.69 2.91
CA GLY A 72 17.68 8.11 2.71
C GLY A 72 16.58 9.04 3.22
N ASP A 73 16.95 10.31 3.41
CA ASP A 73 16.02 11.34 3.89
C ASP A 73 15.11 11.86 2.76
N ASP A 74 15.56 11.77 1.51
CA ASP A 74 14.81 12.16 0.30
C ASP A 74 14.08 10.94 -0.30
N ILE A 75 12.92 10.61 0.26
CA ILE A 75 12.08 9.51 -0.25
C ILE A 75 11.36 9.99 -1.52
N ARG A 76 11.98 9.70 -2.67
CA ARG A 76 11.45 10.07 -4.00
C ARG A 76 10.22 9.26 -4.41
N VAL A 77 10.14 8.01 -3.98
CA VAL A 77 9.08 7.05 -4.35
C VAL A 77 8.54 6.36 -3.10
N PRO A 78 7.74 7.07 -2.27
CA PRO A 78 7.30 6.56 -0.98
C PRO A 78 6.42 5.30 -1.08
N GLU A 79 5.76 5.08 -2.22
CA GLU A 79 5.01 3.87 -2.55
C GLU A 79 5.87 2.60 -2.54
N VAL A 80 7.11 2.69 -3.01
CA VAL A 80 8.05 1.56 -3.01
C VAL A 80 8.49 1.25 -1.57
N SER A 81 8.81 2.27 -0.78
CA SER A 81 9.13 2.09 0.64
C SER A 81 7.96 1.52 1.43
N ARG A 82 6.72 1.94 1.14
CA ARG A 82 5.51 1.35 1.74
C ARG A 82 5.39 -0.13 1.39
N ALA A 83 5.56 -0.50 0.11
CA ALA A 83 5.49 -1.90 -0.32
C ALA A 83 6.56 -2.77 0.38
N ARG A 84 7.80 -2.26 0.44
CA ARG A 84 8.91 -2.90 1.17
C ARG A 84 8.56 -3.11 2.65
N ASN A 85 8.11 -2.06 3.33
CA ASN A 85 7.75 -2.12 4.75
C ASN A 85 6.57 -3.06 5.02
N ALA A 86 5.58 -3.10 4.12
CA ALA A 86 4.48 -4.06 4.21
C ALA A 86 5.01 -5.50 4.17
N ARG A 87 5.89 -5.84 3.21
CA ARG A 87 6.47 -7.18 3.08
C ARG A 87 7.28 -7.58 4.30
N LEU A 88 8.07 -6.64 4.87
CA LEU A 88 8.82 -6.87 6.11
C LEU A 88 7.86 -7.23 7.25
N ILE A 89 6.81 -6.43 7.47
CA ILE A 89 5.81 -6.69 8.52
C ILE A 89 5.16 -8.06 8.32
N MET A 90 4.71 -8.36 7.10
CA MET A 90 4.11 -9.67 6.74
C MET A 90 5.08 -10.85 6.89
N SER A 91 6.38 -10.57 7.03
CA SER A 91 7.44 -11.55 7.28
C SER A 91 7.95 -11.48 8.74
N ASN A 92 7.16 -10.94 9.66
CA ASN A 92 7.47 -10.80 11.09
C ASN A 92 8.64 -9.86 11.43
N ILE A 93 9.00 -8.95 10.52
CA ILE A 93 10.05 -7.95 10.73
C ILE A 93 9.40 -6.56 10.82
N ILE A 94 9.56 -5.88 11.95
CA ILE A 94 9.05 -4.51 12.13
C ILE A 94 10.13 -3.50 11.70
N PRO A 95 9.98 -2.81 10.55
CA PRO A 95 10.92 -1.80 10.10
C PRO A 95 10.79 -0.50 10.92
N ASN A 96 11.71 0.44 10.72
CA ASN A 96 11.53 1.80 11.22
C ASN A 96 10.39 2.50 10.44
N LEU A 97 9.36 2.94 11.16
CA LEU A 97 8.18 3.62 10.62
C LEU A 97 7.97 5.04 11.21
N ASP A 98 9.03 5.67 11.72
CA ASP A 98 8.96 7.03 12.28
C ASP A 98 8.49 8.05 11.25
N ASN A 99 8.90 7.88 9.99
CA ASN A 99 8.37 8.65 8.88
C ASN A 99 7.00 8.08 8.44
N THR A 100 5.94 8.85 8.65
CA THR A 100 4.58 8.45 8.24
C THR A 100 4.45 8.28 6.73
N ALA A 101 5.33 8.88 5.91
CA ALA A 101 5.32 8.72 4.46
C ALA A 101 5.60 7.28 4.01
N VAL A 102 6.29 6.47 4.82
CA VAL A 102 6.64 5.08 4.48
C VAL A 102 5.79 4.05 5.23
N GLN A 103 4.81 4.50 6.01
CA GLN A 103 3.87 3.61 6.70
C GLN A 103 2.94 2.92 5.69
N PRO A 104 2.95 1.57 5.63
CA PRO A 104 2.10 0.84 4.70
C PRO A 104 0.63 0.88 5.12
N TYR A 105 -0.27 0.67 4.16
CA TYR A 105 -1.69 0.54 4.44
C TYR A 105 -2.12 -0.93 4.53
N CYS A 106 -1.94 -1.73 3.47
CA CYS A 106 -2.22 -3.17 3.47
C CYS A 106 -1.00 -3.94 3.97
N ILE A 107 -1.15 -4.57 5.14
CA ILE A 107 -0.13 -5.38 5.82
C ILE A 107 -0.60 -6.83 6.04
N TRP A 108 -1.57 -7.30 5.24
CA TRP A 108 -2.23 -8.61 5.39
C TRP A 108 -2.36 -9.41 4.08
N HIS A 109 -1.71 -8.97 3.00
CA HIS A 109 -1.75 -9.63 1.69
C HIS A 109 -0.38 -9.56 0.99
N PRO A 110 0.18 -10.67 0.47
CA PRO A 110 -0.47 -11.96 0.22
C PRO A 110 -0.74 -12.78 1.49
N ASP A 111 0.07 -12.58 2.52
CA ASP A 111 0.05 -13.40 3.73
C ASP A 111 -0.05 -12.52 5.00
N PHE A 112 -0.45 -13.15 6.11
CA PHE A 112 -0.49 -12.52 7.42
C PHE A 112 0.84 -12.71 8.17
N ALA A 113 1.24 -11.69 8.93
CA ALA A 113 2.25 -11.83 9.97
C ALA A 113 1.67 -12.55 11.20
N ASP A 114 2.53 -12.89 12.16
CA ASP A 114 2.13 -13.41 13.47
C ASP A 114 1.39 -12.36 14.30
N VAL A 115 0.50 -12.84 15.18
CA VAL A 115 -0.27 -11.99 16.13
C VAL A 115 0.67 -11.10 16.94
N ASN A 116 1.80 -11.64 17.38
CA ASN A 116 2.79 -10.91 18.17
C ASN A 116 3.41 -9.75 17.40
N THR A 117 3.66 -9.92 16.09
CA THR A 117 4.20 -8.86 15.23
C THR A 117 3.23 -7.68 15.16
N TYR A 118 1.93 -7.92 14.94
CA TYR A 118 0.98 -6.82 14.92
C TYR A 118 0.74 -6.21 16.32
N CYS A 119 0.81 -6.99 17.40
CA CYS A 119 0.76 -6.47 18.77
C CYS A 119 1.90 -5.47 19.00
N GLU A 120 3.12 -5.87 18.64
CA GLU A 120 4.29 -5.03 18.79
C GLU A 120 4.24 -3.82 17.87
N LEU A 121 3.76 -3.97 16.62
CA LEU A 121 3.55 -2.88 15.68
C LEU A 121 2.59 -1.83 16.25
N ALA A 122 1.44 -2.24 16.77
CA ALA A 122 0.44 -1.36 17.39
C ALA A 122 0.95 -0.67 18.67
N ARG A 123 1.91 -1.30 19.37
CA ARG A 123 2.57 -0.76 20.56
C ARG A 123 3.63 0.28 20.20
N ARG A 124 4.53 -0.03 19.25
CA ARG A 124 5.63 0.88 18.82
C ARG A 124 5.11 2.05 17.99
N TYR A 125 4.14 1.80 17.12
CA TYR A 125 3.62 2.78 16.16
C TYR A 125 2.11 2.94 16.32
N PRO A 126 1.63 3.79 17.26
CA PRO A 126 0.20 3.98 17.51
C PRO A 126 -0.62 4.39 16.27
N LEU A 127 0.00 5.07 15.30
CA LEU A 127 -0.64 5.45 14.03
C LEU A 127 -0.97 4.25 13.14
N MET A 128 -0.30 3.10 13.34
CA MET A 128 -0.55 1.86 12.58
C MET A 128 -1.70 1.01 13.15
N ARG A 129 -2.32 1.43 14.27
CA ARG A 129 -3.41 0.67 14.90
C ARG A 129 -4.61 0.49 13.98
N TYR A 130 -4.88 1.47 13.12
CA TYR A 130 -5.97 1.37 12.15
C TYR A 130 -5.72 0.20 11.17
N GLN A 131 -4.52 0.12 10.61
CA GLN A 131 -4.09 -0.94 9.69
C GLN A 131 -4.12 -2.29 10.39
N VAL A 132 -3.63 -2.37 11.63
CA VAL A 132 -3.73 -3.56 12.47
C VAL A 132 -5.19 -3.99 12.69
N GLY A 133 -6.12 -3.04 12.89
CA GLY A 133 -7.54 -3.37 12.98
C GLY A 133 -8.11 -3.93 11.68
N ARG A 134 -7.64 -3.44 10.53
CA ARG A 134 -7.98 -3.99 9.21
C ARG A 134 -7.43 -5.41 9.01
N VAL A 135 -6.27 -5.74 9.57
CA VAL A 135 -5.78 -7.12 9.60
C VAL A 135 -6.79 -8.03 10.29
N CYS A 136 -7.29 -7.65 11.48
CA CYS A 136 -8.28 -8.46 12.20
C CYS A 136 -9.56 -8.67 11.38
N ALA A 137 -10.01 -7.64 10.66
CA ALA A 137 -11.16 -7.75 9.77
C ALA A 137 -10.87 -8.68 8.57
N ALA A 138 -9.70 -8.55 7.94
CA ALA A 138 -9.28 -9.37 6.80
C ALA A 138 -9.06 -10.84 7.17
N ALA A 139 -8.57 -11.12 8.38
CA ALA A 139 -8.33 -12.47 8.88
C ALA A 139 -9.64 -13.20 9.25
N GLY A 140 -10.73 -12.45 9.44
CA GLY A 140 -12.05 -12.98 9.76
C GLY A 140 -12.13 -13.70 11.11
N ALA A 141 -13.29 -14.32 11.38
CA ALA A 141 -13.62 -14.97 12.65
C ALA A 141 -12.80 -16.24 12.97
N ARG A 142 -11.93 -16.70 12.06
CA ARG A 142 -11.13 -17.93 12.21
C ARG A 142 -9.74 -17.69 12.76
N SER A 143 -9.39 -16.44 13.03
CA SER A 143 -8.02 -16.05 13.34
C SER A 143 -7.88 -15.66 14.81
N SER A 144 -6.74 -16.00 15.42
CA SER A 144 -6.40 -15.61 16.79
C SER A 144 -6.19 -14.09 16.95
N PHE A 145 -6.25 -13.31 15.86
CA PHE A 145 -6.17 -11.85 15.85
C PHE A 145 -7.50 -11.27 16.36
N SER A 146 -7.72 -11.37 17.68
CA SER A 146 -8.83 -10.69 18.31
C SER A 146 -8.55 -9.19 18.40
N LEU A 147 -9.63 -8.37 18.38
CA LEU A 147 -9.59 -6.91 18.58
C LEU A 147 -8.92 -6.49 19.91
N THR A 148 -8.61 -7.44 20.81
CA THR A 148 -7.74 -7.22 21.98
C THR A 148 -6.38 -6.64 21.64
N LEU A 149 -5.91 -6.78 20.39
CA LEU A 149 -4.69 -6.15 19.88
C LEU A 149 -4.71 -4.61 19.91
N LEU A 150 -5.91 -4.01 19.89
CA LEU A 150 -6.10 -2.57 19.71
C LEU A 150 -6.36 -1.80 21.01
N LEU A 151 -6.57 -2.51 22.11
CA LEU A 151 -6.87 -1.89 23.40
C LEU A 151 -5.62 -1.89 24.27
N PRO A 152 -5.31 -0.77 24.97
CA PRO A 152 -4.53 -0.85 26.20
C PRO A 152 -5.17 -1.90 27.11
N LYS A 153 -4.38 -2.62 27.93
CA LYS A 153 -4.92 -3.57 28.91
C LYS A 153 -5.86 -2.85 29.89
N GLU A 154 -7.12 -2.71 29.53
CA GLU A 154 -8.19 -2.31 30.42
C GLU A 154 -8.52 -3.49 31.34
N PRO A 155 -8.79 -3.25 32.64
CA PRO A 155 -9.13 -4.30 33.59
C PRO A 155 -10.38 -5.07 33.14
N GLU A 156 -10.37 -6.37 33.43
CA GLU A 156 -11.34 -7.36 32.95
C GLU A 156 -12.79 -6.94 33.22
N GLY A 157 -13.63 -6.89 32.17
CA GLY A 157 -15.07 -6.70 32.37
C GLY A 157 -15.90 -6.28 31.16
N VAL A 158 -15.32 -5.74 30.08
CA VAL A 158 -16.14 -5.21 28.97
C VAL A 158 -16.36 -6.26 27.87
N ARG A 159 -17.62 -6.72 27.85
CA ARG A 159 -18.28 -7.76 27.05
C ARG A 159 -18.01 -7.70 25.54
N LYS A 160 -17.86 -8.89 24.92
CA LYS A 160 -17.38 -9.14 23.53
C LYS A 160 -18.23 -8.50 22.42
N GLU A 161 -19.52 -8.24 22.61
CA GLU A 161 -20.41 -7.72 21.56
C GLU A 161 -20.25 -6.22 21.24
N ARG A 162 -19.66 -5.40 22.11
CA ARG A 162 -19.53 -3.94 21.89
C ARG A 162 -18.27 -3.51 21.12
N LYS A 163 -17.33 -4.43 20.87
CA LYS A 163 -15.95 -4.09 20.46
C LYS A 163 -15.79 -3.82 18.96
N SER A 164 -16.51 -4.55 18.11
CA SER A 164 -16.58 -4.26 16.67
C SER A 164 -17.37 -2.98 16.39
N GLN A 165 -18.40 -2.71 17.20
CA GLN A 165 -19.16 -1.47 17.13
C GLN A 165 -18.26 -0.26 17.33
N ILE A 166 -17.36 -0.19 18.31
CA ILE A 166 -16.57 1.04 18.57
C ILE A 166 -15.72 1.49 17.36
N ILE A 167 -15.14 0.54 16.60
CA ILE A 167 -14.35 0.87 15.39
C ILE A 167 -15.27 1.17 14.20
N MET A 168 -16.37 0.43 14.06
CA MET A 168 -17.34 0.60 12.97
C MET A 168 -18.34 1.75 13.21
N SER A 169 -18.46 2.24 14.45
CA SER A 169 -19.38 3.29 14.92
C SER A 169 -18.68 4.64 15.04
N ALA A 170 -17.37 4.71 14.87
CA ALA A 170 -16.71 5.97 14.58
C ALA A 170 -17.28 6.47 13.23
N PRO A 171 -17.87 7.67 13.15
CA PRO A 171 -18.48 8.20 11.93
C PRO A 171 -17.43 8.65 10.90
N GLN A 172 -16.30 7.95 10.84
CA GLN A 172 -15.27 8.15 9.84
C GLN A 172 -15.54 7.13 8.74
N ARG A 173 -16.09 7.60 7.62
CA ARG A 173 -16.28 6.78 6.42
C ARG A 173 -14.90 6.42 5.88
N PHE A 174 -14.34 5.31 6.33
CA PHE A 174 -13.10 4.79 5.77
C PHE A 174 -13.43 4.08 4.46
N THR A 175 -13.35 4.84 3.38
CA THR A 175 -13.38 4.34 1.99
C THR A 175 -12.20 3.40 1.72
N ILE A 176 -12.29 2.63 0.63
CA ILE A 176 -11.18 1.82 0.15
C ILE A 176 -10.04 2.78 -0.23
N MET A 177 -8.96 2.76 0.56
CA MET A 177 -7.75 3.52 0.27
C MET A 177 -6.92 2.73 -0.75
N ASN A 178 -6.46 3.41 -1.80
CA ASN A 178 -5.46 2.88 -2.72
C ASN A 178 -4.09 2.86 -2.02
N ASP A 179 -3.49 1.68 -1.87
CA ASP A 179 -2.20 1.49 -1.22
C ASP A 179 -1.03 2.22 -1.90
N ASP A 180 -1.09 2.33 -3.24
CA ASP A 180 -0.03 2.92 -4.04
C ASP A 180 0.00 4.44 -3.84
N THR A 181 -1.14 5.10 -3.82
CA THR A 181 -1.24 6.57 -3.76
C THR A 181 -1.69 7.10 -2.40
N ARG A 182 -2.11 6.22 -1.48
CA ARG A 182 -2.86 6.57 -0.26
C ARG A 182 -4.07 7.47 -0.52
N SER A 183 -4.64 7.37 -1.73
CA SER A 183 -5.83 8.13 -2.10
C SER A 183 -7.09 7.36 -1.76
N ILE A 184 -8.13 8.09 -1.41
CA ILE A 184 -9.46 7.59 -1.11
C ILE A 184 -10.32 7.74 -2.38
N ASP A 185 -10.91 6.65 -2.89
CA ASP A 185 -11.93 6.76 -3.95
C ASP A 185 -13.27 7.17 -3.34
N LEU A 186 -13.69 8.42 -3.58
CA LEU A 186 -14.97 8.96 -3.15
C LEU A 186 -16.00 8.79 -4.26
N LYS A 187 -16.39 7.56 -4.59
CA LYS A 187 -17.59 7.33 -5.42
C LYS A 187 -18.78 7.01 -4.54
N PRO A 188 -19.65 7.99 -4.23
CA PRO A 188 -20.96 7.66 -3.67
C PRO A 188 -21.78 6.96 -4.75
N HIS A 189 -22.28 5.77 -4.44
CA HIS A 189 -23.36 5.15 -5.21
C HIS A 189 -24.60 6.04 -5.07
N LEU A 190 -24.77 6.98 -6.00
CA LEU A 190 -26.05 7.63 -6.22
C LEU A 190 -26.94 6.60 -6.92
N HIS A 191 -27.77 5.91 -6.16
CA HIS A 191 -28.97 5.29 -6.73
C HIS A 191 -29.99 6.40 -6.94
N SER A 192 -30.19 6.73 -8.21
CA SER A 192 -31.35 7.48 -8.72
C SER A 192 -32.65 6.73 -8.50
#